data_AF-A0A2P2BQD7-F1
#
_entry.id   AF-A0A2P2BQD7-F1
#
_cell.length_a   1.000
_cell.length_b   1.000
_cell.length_c   1.000
_cell.angle_alpha   90.00
_cell.angle_beta   90.00
_cell.angle_gamma   90.00
#
_symmetry.space_group_name_H-M   'P 1'
#
loop_
_entity.id
_entity.type
_entity.pdbx_description
1 polymer ?
#
loop_
_entity_poly.entity_id
_entity_poly.type
_entity_poly.pdbx_seq_one_letter_code
_entity_poly.pdbx_strand_id
1 'polypeptide(L)'
;MYKDDKDYTYKYKNGNINIRINNKFIIIYDNKGMNNSLGVKIKKKIPLKKDTHHNFDVHYYNDKYSFIYIEFEDNEKFYDKIFEYFFNPDRLIKYIEGKSGIKFNRTKRDYSILYKHLRLYIDDFNESKTIKELENEIKSILLDEDLLEEDEGGFKIRLDKIGRMGEYFFSCLLGEYFGFECVIPKIQLTSDPNMNVYGIDTLYYDLARDEILFGESKFCKSIENGVTLINKSLKTYEQQISDEFWCVLSNRFYKQNLNVFNDKYGDVAEVCISFEEFIKEADIKSIGIPIFIAHGRNLEKDEIIRKLSNIKKVDFLGVPTTYYCISLPIINKSKLVSAITMGIKERLEYYNEQRKHNQ
;
A
#
# COMPACT_ATOMS: atom_id res chain seq x y z
N MET A 1 -23.80 -31.00 -2.55
CA MET A 1 -24.70 -30.60 -1.45
C MET A 1 -24.09 -31.12 -0.16
N TYR A 2 -23.86 -30.27 0.85
CA TYR A 2 -23.52 -30.70 2.22
C TYR A 2 -24.38 -29.90 3.20
N LYS A 3 -25.36 -30.58 3.80
CA LYS A 3 -26.28 -30.06 4.83
C LYS A 3 -26.00 -30.79 6.15
N ASP A 4 -24.89 -30.45 6.79
CA ASP A 4 -24.59 -30.90 8.15
C ASP A 4 -25.09 -29.86 9.15
N ASP A 5 -26.42 -29.67 9.18
CA ASP A 5 -27.06 -28.92 10.27
C ASP A 5 -27.04 -29.81 11.52
N LYS A 6 -26.36 -29.37 12.58
CA LYS A 6 -26.24 -30.12 13.83
C LYS A 6 -26.98 -29.40 14.95
N ASP A 7 -28.00 -30.06 15.48
CA ASP A 7 -28.79 -29.57 16.61
C ASP A 7 -28.35 -30.24 17.91
N TYR A 8 -28.13 -29.43 18.95
CA TYR A 8 -27.75 -29.86 20.29
C TYR A 8 -28.75 -29.30 21.31
N THR A 9 -29.17 -30.12 22.28
CA THR A 9 -30.05 -29.69 23.38
C THR A 9 -29.37 -29.93 24.71
N TYR A 10 -29.23 -28.88 25.53
CA TYR A 10 -28.66 -28.97 26.87
C TYR A 10 -29.73 -28.71 27.93
N LYS A 11 -29.87 -29.63 28.89
CA LYS A 11 -30.83 -29.51 30.01
C LYS A 11 -30.16 -28.86 31.22
N TYR A 12 -30.83 -27.91 31.84
CA TYR A 12 -30.41 -27.28 33.10
C TYR A 12 -31.59 -27.21 34.08
N LYS A 13 -31.34 -26.86 35.35
CA LYS A 13 -32.34 -26.96 36.44
C LYS A 13 -33.71 -26.34 36.13
N ASN A 14 -33.76 -25.28 35.30
CA ASN A 14 -34.96 -24.51 35.02
C ASN A 14 -35.36 -24.49 33.52
N GLY A 15 -34.83 -25.39 32.67
CA GLY A 15 -35.21 -25.43 31.26
C GLY A 15 -34.27 -26.21 30.33
N ASN A 16 -34.46 -26.03 29.02
CA ASN A 16 -33.60 -26.55 27.97
C ASN A 16 -33.07 -25.37 27.12
N ILE A 17 -31.78 -25.39 26.80
CA ILE A 17 -31.19 -24.53 25.74
C ILE A 17 -31.00 -25.40 24.50
N ASN A 18 -31.47 -24.92 23.35
CA ASN A 18 -31.20 -25.53 22.06
C ASN A 18 -30.15 -24.71 21.30
N ILE A 19 -29.20 -25.39 20.69
CA ILE A 19 -28.12 -24.81 19.88
C ILE A 19 -28.18 -25.47 18.50
N ARG A 20 -28.57 -24.70 17.48
CA ARG A 20 -28.48 -25.12 16.07
C ARG A 20 -27.19 -24.58 15.48
N ILE A 21 -26.33 -25.47 14.99
CA ILE A 21 -25.11 -25.13 14.25
C ILE A 21 -25.34 -25.46 12.78
N ASN A 22 -25.19 -24.46 11.92
CA ASN A 22 -25.13 -24.66 10.47
C ASN A 22 -23.85 -24.01 9.90
N ASN A 23 -23.61 -24.21 8.61
CA ASN A 23 -22.42 -23.72 7.89
C ASN A 23 -22.20 -22.17 7.90
N LYS A 24 -23.10 -21.39 8.49
CA LYS A 24 -23.03 -19.91 8.57
C LYS A 24 -23.32 -19.32 9.96
N PHE A 25 -24.01 -20.04 10.85
CA PHE A 25 -24.53 -19.51 12.11
C PHE A 25 -24.53 -20.55 13.25
N ILE A 26 -24.34 -20.07 14.47
CA ILE A 26 -24.84 -20.70 15.70
C ILE A 26 -26.11 -19.93 16.09
N ILE A 27 -27.21 -20.65 16.31
CA ILE A 27 -28.48 -20.09 16.79
C ILE A 27 -28.76 -20.72 18.15
N ILE A 28 -28.85 -19.88 19.19
CA ILE A 28 -29.16 -20.31 20.56
C ILE A 28 -30.58 -19.86 20.91
N TYR A 29 -31.42 -20.76 21.43
CA TYR A 29 -32.82 -20.46 21.78
C TYR A 29 -33.38 -21.30 22.95
N ASP A 30 -34.32 -20.69 23.68
CA ASP A 30 -35.12 -21.24 24.78
C ASP A 30 -36.47 -21.77 24.23
N ASN A 31 -37.03 -22.80 24.87
CA ASN A 31 -38.39 -23.30 24.63
C ASN A 31 -39.50 -22.25 24.87
N LYS A 32 -39.23 -21.12 25.55
CA LYS A 32 -40.17 -20.01 25.75
C LYS A 32 -40.43 -19.13 24.52
N GLY A 33 -39.82 -19.42 23.38
CA GLY A 33 -40.16 -18.82 22.08
C GLY A 33 -38.97 -18.24 21.32
N MET A 34 -39.07 -18.20 19.99
CA MET A 34 -37.97 -17.77 19.09
C MET A 34 -37.51 -16.31 19.23
N ASN A 35 -38.21 -15.48 20.00
CA ASN A 35 -38.02 -14.02 20.01
C ASN A 35 -36.68 -13.56 20.61
N ASN A 36 -35.94 -14.42 21.33
CA ASN A 36 -34.63 -14.10 21.92
C ASN A 36 -33.47 -14.89 21.27
N SER A 37 -33.51 -15.16 19.96
CA SER A 37 -32.42 -15.87 19.29
C SER A 37 -31.18 -15.00 19.05
N LEU A 38 -30.11 -15.26 19.79
CA LEU A 38 -28.78 -14.69 19.54
C LEU A 38 -28.12 -15.42 18.35
N GLY A 39 -28.24 -14.84 17.15
CA GLY A 39 -27.62 -15.34 15.93
C GLY A 39 -26.14 -14.99 15.83
N VAL A 40 -25.26 -15.89 16.28
CA VAL A 40 -23.80 -15.71 16.17
C VAL A 40 -23.34 -16.19 14.79
N LYS A 41 -22.91 -15.27 13.91
CA LYS A 41 -22.31 -15.63 12.61
C LYS A 41 -20.97 -16.36 12.83
N ILE A 42 -20.88 -17.62 12.38
CA ILE A 42 -19.60 -18.32 12.32
C ILE A 42 -18.82 -17.76 11.14
N LYS A 43 -17.90 -16.84 11.40
CA LYS A 43 -16.90 -16.42 10.41
C LYS A 43 -15.98 -17.63 10.15
N LYS A 44 -16.23 -18.40 9.07
CA LYS A 44 -15.37 -19.52 8.65
C LYS A 44 -13.91 -19.06 8.63
N LYS A 45 -13.06 -19.73 9.41
CA LYS A 45 -11.62 -19.42 9.50
C LYS A 45 -10.99 -19.63 8.12
N ILE A 46 -10.24 -18.65 7.64
CA ILE A 46 -9.51 -18.80 6.38
C ILE A 46 -8.24 -19.60 6.67
N PRO A 47 -7.83 -20.56 5.82
CA PRO A 47 -6.55 -21.25 5.98
C PRO A 47 -5.40 -20.30 5.57
N LEU A 48 -5.18 -19.27 6.38
CA LEU A 48 -4.10 -18.31 6.18
C LEU A 48 -2.75 -19.01 6.31
N LYS A 49 -1.88 -18.76 5.34
CA LYS A 49 -0.45 -19.00 5.48
C LYS A 49 0.16 -17.83 6.27
N LYS A 50 1.29 -18.09 6.93
CA LYS A 50 2.12 -17.07 7.58
C LYS A 50 3.52 -17.16 7.00
N ASP A 51 4.09 -16.01 6.70
CA ASP A 51 5.51 -15.80 6.48
C ASP A 51 6.02 -14.67 7.40
N THR A 52 7.32 -14.44 7.45
CA THR A 52 7.97 -13.39 8.24
C THR A 52 8.96 -12.60 7.39
N HIS A 53 8.79 -11.29 7.32
CA HIS A 53 9.64 -10.41 6.52
C HIS A 53 10.13 -9.22 7.35
N HIS A 54 11.43 -9.21 7.68
CA HIS A 54 12.03 -8.27 8.63
C HIS A 54 11.20 -8.16 9.93
N ASN A 55 10.47 -7.05 10.09
CA ASN A 55 9.69 -6.74 11.27
C ASN A 55 8.17 -6.92 11.04
N PHE A 56 7.78 -7.68 10.02
CA PHE A 56 6.38 -7.97 9.67
C PHE A 56 6.07 -9.46 9.73
N ASP A 57 4.95 -9.79 10.38
CA ASP A 57 4.19 -11.02 10.18
C ASP A 57 3.35 -10.85 8.91
N VAL A 58 3.66 -11.60 7.85
CA VAL A 58 2.92 -11.55 6.58
C VAL A 58 1.89 -12.66 6.56
N HIS A 59 0.62 -12.29 6.67
CA HIS A 59 -0.50 -13.21 6.61
C HIS A 59 -1.14 -13.20 5.23
N TYR A 60 -1.26 -14.36 4.59
CA TYR A 60 -1.69 -14.42 3.20
C TYR A 60 -2.55 -15.62 2.84
N TYR A 61 -3.38 -15.44 1.80
CA TYR A 61 -4.20 -16.48 1.21
C TYR A 61 -4.41 -16.18 -0.28
N ASN A 62 -3.94 -17.08 -1.12
CA ASN A 62 -3.82 -16.90 -2.58
C ASN A 62 -3.06 -15.59 -2.89
N ASP A 63 -3.73 -14.68 -3.59
CA ASP A 63 -3.29 -13.36 -4.06
C ASP A 63 -3.40 -12.23 -3.02
N LYS A 64 -3.81 -12.54 -1.78
CA LYS A 64 -4.12 -11.53 -0.76
C LYS A 64 -3.12 -11.61 0.38
N TYR A 65 -2.53 -10.47 0.72
CA TYR A 65 -1.43 -10.33 1.68
C TYR A 65 -1.76 -9.24 2.70
N SER A 66 -1.43 -9.47 3.96
CA SER A 66 -1.59 -8.53 5.07
C SER A 66 -0.28 -8.46 5.85
N PHE A 67 0.41 -7.34 5.75
CA PHE A 67 1.69 -7.08 6.42
C PHE A 67 1.42 -6.47 7.79
N ILE A 68 1.41 -7.29 8.83
CA ILE A 68 1.19 -6.82 10.22
C ILE A 68 2.55 -6.64 10.88
N TYR A 69 2.83 -5.45 11.40
CA TYR A 69 4.08 -5.20 12.12
C TYR A 69 4.18 -6.07 13.39
N ILE A 70 5.36 -6.58 13.75
CA ILE A 70 5.51 -7.51 14.88
C ILE A 70 5.18 -6.83 16.23
N GLU A 71 5.51 -5.55 16.40
CA GLU A 71 5.13 -4.74 17.57
C GLU A 71 3.91 -3.85 17.26
N PHE A 72 2.75 -4.46 16.97
CA PHE A 72 1.52 -3.73 16.58
C PHE A 72 0.74 -3.17 17.79
N GLU A 73 1.37 -2.27 18.53
CA GLU A 73 0.79 -1.54 19.68
C GLU A 73 0.79 -0.02 19.42
N ASP A 74 -0.22 0.72 19.91
CA ASP A 74 -0.33 2.17 19.68
C ASP A 74 0.61 2.99 20.58
N ASN A 75 1.91 2.87 20.34
CA ASN A 75 2.97 3.58 21.05
C ASN A 75 3.95 4.25 20.08
N GLU A 76 4.73 5.22 20.57
CA GLU A 76 5.72 5.98 19.80
C GLU A 76 6.70 5.07 19.05
N LYS A 77 7.27 4.09 19.78
CA LYS A 77 8.19 3.06 19.28
C LYS A 77 7.66 2.27 18.07
N PHE A 78 6.35 2.04 17.94
CA PHE A 78 5.76 1.44 16.74
C PHE A 78 5.90 2.37 15.53
N TYR A 79 5.58 3.66 15.67
CA TYR A 79 5.66 4.63 14.59
C TYR A 79 7.12 4.90 14.18
N ASP A 80 8.03 5.06 15.15
CA ASP A 80 9.47 5.21 14.91
C ASP A 80 10.03 4.02 14.13
N LYS A 81 9.62 2.80 14.49
CA LYS A 81 10.09 1.58 13.83
C LYS A 81 9.50 1.39 12.43
N ILE A 82 8.26 1.81 12.19
CA ILE A 82 7.69 1.85 10.84
C ILE A 82 8.46 2.87 9.99
N PHE A 83 8.77 4.04 10.55
CA PHE A 83 9.58 5.05 9.89
C PHE A 83 10.99 4.52 9.56
N GLU A 84 11.71 3.96 10.54
CA GLU A 84 13.04 3.37 10.34
C GLU A 84 13.04 2.20 9.34
N TYR A 85 11.97 1.41 9.29
CA TYR A 85 11.82 0.38 8.27
C TYR A 85 11.74 0.98 6.88
N PHE A 86 10.76 1.86 6.62
CA PHE A 86 10.51 2.36 5.27
C PHE A 86 11.59 3.35 4.83
N PHE A 87 11.97 4.31 5.67
CA PHE A 87 12.92 5.36 5.31
C PHE A 87 14.39 4.94 5.44
N ASN A 88 14.69 3.67 5.70
CA ASN A 88 16.07 3.17 5.76
C ASN A 88 16.92 3.67 4.54
N PRO A 89 18.15 4.20 4.75
CA PRO A 89 18.94 4.79 3.67
C PRO A 89 19.19 3.86 2.47
N ASP A 90 19.37 2.55 2.70
CA ASP A 90 19.54 1.57 1.62
C ASP A 90 18.24 1.38 0.81
N ARG A 91 17.06 1.49 1.45
CA ARG A 91 15.77 1.41 0.74
C ARG A 91 15.48 2.68 -0.04
N LEU A 92 15.72 3.85 0.56
CA LEU A 92 15.57 5.13 -0.12
C LEU A 92 16.44 5.19 -1.39
N ILE A 93 17.73 4.83 -1.32
CA ILE A 93 18.61 4.92 -2.49
C ILE A 93 18.22 3.92 -3.59
N LYS A 94 17.82 2.68 -3.25
CA LYS A 94 17.25 1.72 -4.22
C LYS A 94 15.98 2.24 -4.89
N TYR A 95 15.06 2.81 -4.11
CA TYR A 95 13.80 3.36 -4.64
C TYR A 95 14.04 4.56 -5.54
N ILE A 96 14.95 5.46 -5.15
CA ILE A 96 15.31 6.64 -5.95
C ILE A 96 15.92 6.21 -7.28
N GLU A 97 16.93 5.33 -7.27
CA GLU A 97 17.67 4.91 -8.47
C GLU A 97 16.94 3.82 -9.28
N GLY A 98 15.85 3.25 -8.74
CA GLY A 98 15.07 2.17 -9.36
C GLY A 98 15.80 0.84 -9.51
N LYS A 99 16.90 0.61 -8.78
CA LYS A 99 17.83 -0.51 -9.04
C LYS A 99 18.09 -1.36 -7.80
N SER A 100 17.98 -2.67 -7.98
CA SER A 100 18.41 -3.65 -6.98
C SER A 100 19.94 -3.62 -6.78
N GLY A 101 20.41 -4.13 -5.63
CA GLY A 101 21.84 -4.20 -5.30
C GLY A 101 22.54 -2.89 -4.86
N ILE A 102 21.95 -1.71 -5.11
CA ILE A 102 22.51 -0.43 -4.63
C ILE A 102 22.45 -0.35 -3.10
N LYS A 103 23.48 0.24 -2.49
CA LYS A 103 23.60 0.53 -1.06
C LYS A 103 24.03 1.97 -0.81
N PHE A 104 23.66 2.47 0.36
CA PHE A 104 24.05 3.78 0.85
C PHE A 104 25.51 3.75 1.34
N ASN A 105 26.41 4.36 0.56
CA ASN A 105 27.85 4.35 0.81
C ASN A 105 28.34 5.59 1.58
N ARG A 106 27.42 6.40 2.12
CA ARG A 106 27.70 7.62 2.90
C ARG A 106 28.54 8.64 2.11
N THR A 107 28.46 8.63 0.79
CA THR A 107 29.16 9.64 -0.02
C THR A 107 28.42 10.98 0.01
N LYS A 108 29.11 12.07 -0.29
CA LYS A 108 28.51 13.39 -0.52
C LYS A 108 27.37 13.35 -1.55
N ARG A 109 27.50 12.49 -2.57
CA ARG A 109 26.48 12.27 -3.60
C ARG A 109 25.25 11.62 -2.97
N ASP A 110 25.44 10.54 -2.21
CA ASP A 110 24.34 9.81 -1.57
C ASP A 110 23.56 10.71 -0.61
N TYR A 111 24.24 11.43 0.29
CA TYR A 111 23.60 12.40 1.19
C TYR A 111 22.86 13.50 0.41
N SER A 112 23.41 13.97 -0.72
CA SER A 112 22.72 14.94 -1.60
C SER A 112 21.45 14.37 -2.24
N ILE A 113 21.48 13.10 -2.66
CA ILE A 113 20.35 12.40 -3.28
C ILE A 113 19.24 12.18 -2.24
N LEU A 114 19.58 11.60 -1.08
CA LEU A 114 18.62 11.36 -0.01
C LEU A 114 17.99 12.65 0.50
N TYR A 115 18.77 13.72 0.69
CA TYR A 115 18.26 15.03 1.12
C TYR A 115 17.23 15.60 0.13
N LYS A 116 17.57 15.62 -1.18
CA LYS A 116 16.66 16.14 -2.21
C LYS A 116 15.35 15.35 -2.28
N HIS A 117 15.44 14.03 -2.17
CA HIS A 117 14.29 13.15 -2.24
C HIS A 117 13.38 13.26 -1.01
N LEU A 118 13.95 13.35 0.20
CA LEU A 118 13.17 13.53 1.42
C LEU A 118 12.32 14.81 1.41
N ARG A 119 12.78 15.90 0.77
CA ARG A 119 11.99 17.12 0.55
C ARG A 119 10.75 16.94 -0.34
N LEU A 120 10.55 15.80 -1.02
CA LEU A 120 9.33 15.54 -1.77
C LEU A 120 8.13 15.17 -0.87
N TYR A 121 8.40 14.68 0.34
CA TYR A 121 7.40 14.20 1.30
C TYR A 121 7.00 15.23 2.36
N ILE A 122 7.72 16.35 2.45
CA ILE A 122 7.37 17.50 3.28
C ILE A 122 7.20 18.74 2.40
N ASP A 123 6.65 19.81 2.96
CA ASP A 123 6.51 21.13 2.32
C ASP A 123 7.26 22.15 3.17
N ASP A 124 7.61 23.31 2.61
CA ASP A 124 8.34 24.38 3.32
C ASP A 124 7.49 24.96 4.47
N PHE A 125 6.16 24.82 4.38
CA PHE A 125 5.21 25.06 5.48
C PHE A 125 5.48 24.22 6.74
N ASN A 126 6.11 23.04 6.61
CA ASN A 126 6.40 22.15 7.75
C ASN A 126 7.67 22.53 8.53
N GLU A 127 8.39 23.59 8.14
CA GLU A 127 9.63 23.96 8.84
C GLU A 127 9.38 24.70 10.17
N SER A 128 8.18 25.24 10.40
CA SER A 128 7.98 26.44 11.24
C SER A 128 7.49 26.30 12.69
N LYS A 129 7.13 25.12 13.24
CA LYS A 129 6.80 24.98 14.69
C LYS A 129 7.36 23.73 15.38
N THR A 130 7.21 23.67 16.71
CA THR A 130 7.77 22.60 17.58
C THR A 130 6.70 21.69 18.17
N ILE A 131 7.05 20.42 18.37
CA ILE A 131 6.15 19.30 18.75
C ILE A 131 5.38 19.50 20.07
N LYS A 132 5.85 20.38 20.97
CA LYS A 132 5.26 20.57 22.32
C LYS A 132 3.87 21.25 22.36
N GLU A 133 3.36 21.75 21.23
CA GLU A 133 2.06 22.44 21.16
C GLU A 133 0.93 21.54 20.57
N LEU A 134 1.23 20.30 20.19
CA LEU A 134 0.36 19.46 19.34
C LEU A 134 -0.90 18.86 20.00
N GLU A 135 -1.21 19.11 21.27
CA GLU A 135 -2.09 18.19 22.03
C GLU A 135 -3.59 18.50 22.13
N ASN A 136 -4.13 19.62 21.61
CA ASN A 136 -5.59 19.85 21.64
C ASN A 136 -6.27 20.31 20.35
N GLU A 137 -5.59 20.95 19.40
CA GLU A 137 -6.21 21.40 18.13
C GLU A 137 -6.21 20.33 17.02
N ILE A 138 -5.41 19.27 17.16
CA ILE A 138 -5.46 18.08 16.30
C ILE A 138 -6.87 17.42 16.27
N LYS A 139 -7.72 17.67 17.27
CA LYS A 139 -8.99 16.96 17.48
C LYS A 139 -10.09 17.27 16.46
N SER A 140 -10.19 18.48 15.91
CA SER A 140 -11.35 18.87 15.07
C SER A 140 -11.15 18.56 13.59
N ILE A 141 -9.95 18.73 13.04
CA ILE A 141 -9.68 18.62 11.59
C ILE A 141 -9.40 17.17 11.16
N LEU A 142 -8.96 16.30 12.06
CA LEU A 142 -8.84 14.86 11.76
C LEU A 142 -10.19 14.13 11.57
N LEU A 143 -11.32 14.76 11.90
CA LEU A 143 -12.57 14.04 12.13
C LEU A 143 -13.25 13.49 10.85
N ASP A 144 -13.28 14.19 9.70
CA ASP A 144 -14.15 13.76 8.57
C ASP A 144 -13.55 13.60 7.14
N GLU A 145 -12.21 13.62 6.98
CA GLU A 145 -11.44 13.41 5.70
C GLU A 145 -11.05 14.68 4.90
N ASP A 146 -11.25 15.90 5.42
CA ASP A 146 -10.82 17.13 4.75
C ASP A 146 -9.33 17.46 4.87
N LEU A 147 -8.77 18.02 3.79
CA LEU A 147 -7.42 18.56 3.74
C LEU A 147 -7.42 19.95 3.11
N LEU A 148 -7.25 20.95 3.99
CA LEU A 148 -6.89 22.36 3.71
C LEU A 148 -8.07 23.22 3.18
N GLU A 149 -8.33 24.48 3.57
CA GLU A 149 -7.72 25.44 4.54
C GLU A 149 -8.85 26.16 5.33
N GLU A 150 -8.62 26.67 6.55
CA GLU A 150 -8.17 28.04 6.90
C GLU A 150 -8.02 28.09 8.46
N ASP A 151 -7.22 28.92 9.14
CA ASP A 151 -6.17 29.88 8.77
C ASP A 151 -5.12 30.01 9.92
N GLU A 152 -4.52 31.19 10.14
CA GLU A 152 -3.68 31.70 11.25
C GLU A 152 -3.00 30.67 12.18
N GLY A 153 -2.02 29.94 11.63
CA GLY A 153 -0.89 29.41 12.40
C GLY A 153 -0.86 27.89 12.65
N GLY A 154 -1.77 27.11 12.08
CA GLY A 154 -1.76 25.65 12.15
C GLY A 154 -0.76 24.95 11.21
N PHE A 155 -0.12 23.87 11.67
CA PHE A 155 0.62 22.94 10.80
C PHE A 155 -0.33 22.25 9.80
N LYS A 156 0.04 22.19 8.52
CA LYS A 156 -0.79 21.67 7.42
C LYS A 156 -0.02 20.66 6.57
N ILE A 157 -0.35 19.37 6.69
CA ILE A 157 0.20 18.32 5.81
C ILE A 157 -0.76 18.10 4.64
N ARG A 158 -0.28 18.31 3.41
CA ARG A 158 -1.07 18.20 2.19
C ARG A 158 -1.39 16.75 1.80
N LEU A 159 -2.50 16.58 1.06
CA LEU A 159 -3.03 15.27 0.65
C LEU A 159 -2.12 14.52 -0.32
N ASP A 160 -1.49 15.24 -1.26
CA ASP A 160 -0.53 14.68 -2.21
C ASP A 160 0.68 14.02 -1.50
N LYS A 161 1.14 14.58 -0.36
CA LYS A 161 2.24 14.01 0.41
C LYS A 161 1.86 12.66 1.05
N ILE A 162 0.62 12.52 1.52
CA ILE A 162 0.10 11.26 2.08
C ILE A 162 -0.06 10.20 0.97
N GLY A 163 -0.50 10.60 -0.23
CA GLY A 163 -0.50 9.73 -1.42
C GLY A 163 0.89 9.21 -1.75
N ARG A 164 1.86 10.13 -1.90
CA ARG A 164 3.27 9.86 -2.18
C ARG A 164 3.93 8.95 -1.13
N MET A 165 3.58 9.08 0.16
CA MET A 165 4.00 8.13 1.21
C MET A 165 3.43 6.72 0.99
N GLY A 166 2.17 6.62 0.56
CA GLY A 166 1.54 5.35 0.19
C GLY A 166 2.22 4.66 -0.99
N GLU A 167 2.49 5.40 -2.06
CA GLU A 167 3.23 4.96 -3.25
C GLU A 167 4.64 4.45 -2.88
N TYR A 168 5.33 5.15 -1.98
CA TYR A 168 6.65 4.76 -1.49
C TYR A 168 6.62 3.47 -0.68
N PHE A 169 5.68 3.35 0.27
CA PHE A 169 5.53 2.14 1.08
C PHE A 169 5.18 0.93 0.22
N PHE A 170 4.31 1.13 -0.76
CA PHE A 170 3.97 0.12 -1.75
C PHE A 170 5.19 -0.34 -2.55
N SER A 171 5.94 0.60 -3.13
CA SER A 171 7.19 0.35 -3.88
C SER A 171 8.20 -0.44 -3.05
N CYS A 172 8.37 -0.09 -1.77
CA CYS A 172 9.24 -0.83 -0.85
C CYS A 172 8.82 -2.29 -0.68
N LEU A 173 7.51 -2.58 -0.56
CA LEU A 173 7.04 -3.97 -0.41
C LEU A 173 7.16 -4.77 -1.71
N LEU A 174 6.92 -4.15 -2.88
CA LEU A 174 7.09 -4.78 -4.19
C LEU A 174 8.56 -5.21 -4.41
N GLY A 175 9.52 -4.33 -4.15
CA GLY A 175 10.93 -4.64 -4.27
C GLY A 175 11.45 -5.60 -3.19
N GLU A 176 11.18 -5.33 -1.92
CA GLU A 176 11.86 -6.03 -0.80
C GLU A 176 11.20 -7.37 -0.43
N TYR A 177 9.87 -7.51 -0.53
CA TYR A 177 9.18 -8.78 -0.21
C TYR A 177 8.88 -9.63 -1.43
N PHE A 178 8.33 -9.03 -2.49
CA PHE A 178 7.96 -9.78 -3.69
C PHE A 178 9.15 -10.01 -4.64
N GLY A 179 10.23 -9.23 -4.51
CA GLY A 179 11.41 -9.34 -5.38
C GLY A 179 11.16 -8.85 -6.80
N PHE A 180 10.16 -7.99 -7.00
CA PHE A 180 9.88 -7.42 -8.32
C PHE A 180 10.88 -6.31 -8.65
N GLU A 181 11.36 -6.28 -9.89
CA GLU A 181 12.30 -5.28 -10.35
C GLU A 181 11.55 -4.00 -10.75
N CYS A 182 12.09 -2.83 -10.37
CA CYS A 182 11.46 -1.55 -10.70
C CYS A 182 11.72 -1.22 -12.17
N VAL A 183 10.66 -0.99 -12.95
CA VAL A 183 10.79 -0.57 -14.35
C VAL A 183 11.31 0.85 -14.39
N ILE A 184 10.62 1.78 -13.72
CA ILE A 184 11.06 3.18 -13.61
C ILE A 184 10.61 3.77 -12.26
N PRO A 185 11.51 4.44 -11.52
CA PRO A 185 11.14 5.11 -10.28
C PRO A 185 10.35 6.38 -10.59
N LYS A 186 9.00 6.28 -10.67
CA LYS A 186 8.10 7.38 -11.07
C LYS A 186 8.31 8.68 -10.26
N ILE A 187 8.83 8.57 -9.04
CA ILE A 187 9.21 9.71 -8.20
C ILE A 187 10.25 10.63 -8.87
N GLN A 188 11.13 10.11 -9.72
CA GLN A 188 12.08 10.92 -10.52
C GLN A 188 11.40 11.73 -11.63
N LEU A 189 10.18 11.36 -12.04
CA LEU A 189 9.38 12.09 -13.03
C LEU A 189 8.61 13.27 -12.40
N THR A 190 8.71 13.47 -11.09
CA THR A 190 8.13 14.62 -10.38
C THR A 190 8.93 15.89 -10.70
N SER A 191 8.38 16.76 -11.55
CA SER A 191 8.97 18.06 -11.90
C SER A 191 8.72 19.15 -10.85
N ASP A 192 7.60 19.08 -10.14
CA ASP A 192 7.23 19.96 -9.02
C ASP A 192 6.90 19.10 -7.79
N PRO A 193 7.51 19.32 -6.60
CA PRO A 193 7.19 18.61 -5.36
C PRO A 193 5.70 18.60 -4.99
N ASN A 194 4.94 19.57 -5.49
CA ASN A 194 3.51 19.79 -5.23
C ASN A 194 2.60 19.32 -6.39
N MET A 195 3.17 18.69 -7.42
CA MET A 195 2.44 18.03 -8.50
C MET A 195 1.62 16.85 -7.95
N ASN A 196 0.32 16.84 -8.27
CA ASN A 196 -0.53 15.67 -8.05
C ASN A 196 -0.07 14.52 -8.96
N VAL A 197 0.08 13.32 -8.38
CA VAL A 197 0.33 12.09 -9.15
C VAL A 197 -1.01 11.59 -9.68
N TYR A 198 -1.08 11.37 -11.00
CA TYR A 198 -2.23 10.79 -11.71
C TYR A 198 -1.75 9.63 -12.59
N GLY A 199 -2.61 8.64 -12.79
CA GLY A 199 -2.30 7.43 -13.56
C GLY A 199 -1.78 6.30 -12.68
N ILE A 200 -0.93 5.43 -13.25
CA ILE A 200 -0.40 4.25 -12.56
C ILE A 200 0.58 4.67 -11.48
N ASP A 201 0.35 4.31 -10.21
CA ASP A 201 1.18 4.74 -9.08
C ASP A 201 2.62 4.18 -9.16
N THR A 202 2.78 2.93 -9.61
CA THR A 202 4.09 2.26 -9.68
C THR A 202 4.21 1.34 -10.90
N LEU A 203 5.40 1.27 -11.49
CA LEU A 203 5.73 0.36 -12.58
C LEU A 203 6.83 -0.61 -12.15
N TYR A 204 6.51 -1.90 -12.15
CA TYR A 204 7.40 -2.99 -11.74
C TYR A 204 7.34 -4.15 -12.74
N TYR A 205 8.20 -5.13 -12.56
CA TYR A 205 8.31 -6.29 -13.42
C TYR A 205 8.56 -7.58 -12.62
N ASP A 206 7.76 -8.61 -12.88
CA ASP A 206 7.94 -9.96 -12.30
C ASP A 206 8.79 -10.82 -13.23
N LEU A 207 10.09 -10.92 -12.92
CA LEU A 207 11.04 -11.78 -13.62
C LEU A 207 10.65 -13.25 -13.65
N ALA A 208 9.90 -13.75 -12.66
CA ALA A 208 9.54 -15.16 -12.56
C ALA A 208 8.28 -15.53 -13.37
N ARG A 209 7.45 -14.54 -13.73
CA ARG A 209 6.24 -14.72 -14.56
C ARG A 209 6.33 -14.10 -15.96
N ASP A 210 7.36 -13.29 -16.22
CA ASP A 210 7.49 -12.46 -17.43
C ASP A 210 6.40 -11.36 -17.51
N GLU A 211 5.91 -10.88 -16.37
CA GLU A 211 4.76 -9.96 -16.28
C GLU A 211 5.17 -8.51 -16.01
N ILE A 212 4.62 -7.57 -16.80
CA ILE A 212 4.66 -6.13 -16.49
C ILE A 212 3.60 -5.84 -15.42
N LEU A 213 3.99 -5.10 -14.37
CA LEU A 213 3.16 -4.82 -13.20
C LEU A 213 2.77 -3.34 -13.15
N PHE A 214 1.47 -3.06 -13.26
CA PHE A 214 0.89 -1.71 -13.18
C PHE A 214 0.20 -1.53 -11.83
N GLY A 215 0.88 -0.90 -10.87
CA GLY A 215 0.45 -0.85 -9.48
C GLY A 215 -0.43 0.35 -9.11
N GLU A 216 -1.38 0.09 -8.20
CA GLU A 216 -2.37 1.05 -7.69
C GLU A 216 -2.35 1.07 -6.15
N SER A 217 -2.27 2.24 -5.53
CA SER A 217 -2.07 2.41 -4.09
C SER A 217 -3.09 3.36 -3.45
N LYS A 218 -3.58 3.04 -2.24
CA LYS A 218 -4.59 3.87 -1.54
C LYS A 218 -4.35 3.93 -0.03
N PHE A 219 -4.26 5.15 0.51
CA PHE A 219 -3.99 5.41 1.93
C PHE A 219 -5.27 5.81 2.71
N CYS A 220 -6.22 4.89 2.90
CA CYS A 220 -7.59 5.24 3.33
C CYS A 220 -7.89 4.99 4.83
N LYS A 221 -8.77 5.77 5.48
CA LYS A 221 -9.15 5.59 6.92
C LYS A 221 -9.56 4.16 7.28
N SER A 222 -10.16 3.40 6.36
CA SER A 222 -10.52 1.99 6.51
C SER A 222 -10.16 1.18 5.27
N ILE A 223 -10.07 -0.14 5.42
CA ILE A 223 -9.88 -1.06 4.29
C ILE A 223 -11.14 -1.12 3.40
N GLU A 224 -12.33 -0.92 3.96
CA GLU A 224 -13.58 -0.81 3.20
C GLU A 224 -13.59 0.41 2.25
N ASN A 225 -13.12 1.57 2.73
CA ASN A 225 -12.94 2.76 1.89
C ASN A 225 -11.88 2.48 0.82
N GLY A 226 -10.75 1.87 1.19
CA GLY A 226 -9.70 1.44 0.26
C GLY A 226 -10.23 0.55 -0.86
N VAL A 227 -10.90 -0.56 -0.53
CA VAL A 227 -11.49 -1.49 -1.52
C VAL A 227 -12.52 -0.78 -2.41
N THR A 228 -13.29 0.17 -1.87
CA THR A 228 -14.26 0.95 -2.64
C THR A 228 -13.58 1.88 -3.66
N LEU A 229 -12.50 2.54 -3.26
CA LEU A 229 -11.70 3.42 -4.12
C LEU A 229 -10.93 2.64 -5.19
N ILE A 230 -10.32 1.51 -4.83
CA ILE A 230 -9.72 0.56 -5.79
C ILE A 230 -10.76 0.12 -6.82
N ASN A 231 -11.92 -0.35 -6.39
CA ASN A 231 -13.02 -0.75 -7.28
C ASN A 231 -13.60 0.40 -8.13
N LYS A 232 -13.27 1.66 -7.81
CA LYS A 232 -13.57 2.82 -8.64
C LYS A 232 -12.47 3.05 -9.68
N SER A 233 -11.20 3.00 -9.29
CA SER A 233 -10.06 3.17 -10.21
C SER A 233 -9.99 2.07 -11.27
N LEU A 234 -10.20 0.81 -10.88
CA LEU A 234 -10.21 -0.37 -11.77
C LEU A 234 -11.23 -0.28 -12.92
N LYS A 235 -12.17 0.68 -12.92
CA LYS A 235 -13.11 0.91 -14.03
C LYS A 235 -12.51 1.68 -15.21
N THR A 236 -11.49 2.49 -14.98
CA THR A 236 -10.80 3.30 -16.01
C THR A 236 -9.33 2.89 -16.16
N TYR A 237 -8.92 1.84 -15.46
CA TYR A 237 -7.51 1.43 -15.36
C TYR A 237 -6.94 0.89 -16.68
N GLU A 238 -7.78 0.33 -17.55
CA GLU A 238 -7.38 -0.04 -18.91
C GLU A 238 -6.82 1.16 -19.69
N GLN A 239 -7.53 2.30 -19.65
CA GLN A 239 -7.06 3.54 -20.25
C GLN A 239 -5.78 4.04 -19.58
N GLN A 240 -5.69 3.96 -18.23
CA GLN A 240 -4.49 4.37 -17.50
C GLN A 240 -3.25 3.54 -17.88
N ILE A 241 -3.42 2.24 -18.16
CA ILE A 241 -2.35 1.37 -18.64
C ILE A 241 -1.90 1.79 -20.05
N SER A 242 -2.84 2.06 -20.97
CA SER A 242 -2.52 2.52 -22.33
C SER A 242 -1.87 3.91 -22.34
N ASP A 243 -2.34 4.83 -21.48
CA ASP A 243 -1.74 6.16 -21.28
C ASP A 243 -0.31 6.04 -20.73
N GLU A 244 -0.08 5.15 -19.77
CA GLU A 244 1.23 4.88 -19.18
C GLU A 244 2.21 4.29 -20.20
N PHE A 245 1.75 3.36 -21.04
CA PHE A 245 2.55 2.83 -22.14
C PHE A 245 3.01 3.96 -23.07
N TRP A 246 2.06 4.78 -23.54
CA TRP A 246 2.33 5.90 -24.47
C TRP A 246 3.26 6.97 -23.87
N CYS A 247 3.02 7.35 -22.61
CA CYS A 247 3.77 8.45 -21.98
C CYS A 247 5.17 8.02 -21.51
N VAL A 248 5.33 6.76 -21.10
CA VAL A 248 6.51 6.28 -20.37
C VAL A 248 7.22 5.11 -21.04
N LEU A 249 6.52 4.02 -21.38
CA LEU A 249 7.16 2.77 -21.81
C LEU A 249 7.66 2.79 -23.27
N SER A 250 6.90 3.41 -24.19
CA SER A 250 7.34 3.61 -25.59
C SER A 250 8.19 4.87 -25.79
N ASN A 251 8.30 5.70 -24.74
CA ASN A 251 8.94 7.00 -24.84
C ASN A 251 10.48 6.90 -24.87
N ARG A 252 11.04 7.16 -26.05
CA ARG A 252 12.49 7.14 -26.34
C ARG A 252 13.36 7.91 -25.35
N PHE A 253 12.85 8.97 -24.73
CA PHE A 253 13.60 9.74 -23.73
C PHE A 253 13.85 8.96 -22.44
N TYR A 254 12.92 8.08 -22.05
CA TYR A 254 13.06 7.25 -20.85
C TYR A 254 13.75 5.91 -21.11
N LYS A 255 13.96 5.52 -22.37
CA LYS A 255 14.47 4.19 -22.78
C LYS A 255 15.63 3.66 -21.92
N GLN A 256 16.67 4.46 -21.68
CA GLN A 256 17.84 4.06 -20.87
C GLN A 256 17.58 3.92 -19.36
N ASN A 257 16.42 4.36 -18.88
CA ASN A 257 16.00 4.38 -17.48
C ASN A 257 14.84 3.40 -17.17
N LEU A 258 14.35 2.64 -18.15
CA LEU A 258 13.29 1.62 -17.96
C LEU A 258 13.83 0.26 -17.45
N ASN A 259 15.11 0.20 -17.06
CA ASN A 259 15.79 -0.98 -16.50
C ASN A 259 15.47 -2.27 -17.29
N VAL A 260 15.04 -3.33 -16.59
CA VAL A 260 14.72 -4.66 -17.13
C VAL A 260 13.66 -4.65 -18.25
N PHE A 261 12.75 -3.67 -18.26
CA PHE A 261 11.76 -3.55 -19.33
C PHE A 261 12.42 -3.15 -20.65
N ASN A 262 13.37 -2.20 -20.62
CA ASN A 262 14.11 -1.83 -21.83
C ASN A 262 14.93 -3.02 -22.35
N ASP A 263 15.61 -3.73 -21.46
CA ASP A 263 16.50 -4.84 -21.84
C ASP A 263 15.75 -6.01 -22.51
N LYS A 264 14.46 -6.18 -22.21
CA LYS A 264 13.59 -7.20 -22.83
C LYS A 264 12.78 -6.69 -24.02
N TYR A 265 12.19 -5.50 -23.91
CA TYR A 265 11.12 -5.05 -24.79
C TYR A 265 11.34 -3.65 -25.38
N GLY A 266 12.43 -2.95 -25.03
CA GLY A 266 12.62 -1.55 -25.38
C GLY A 266 12.63 -1.25 -26.89
N ASP A 267 13.10 -2.19 -27.72
CA ASP A 267 13.09 -2.03 -29.18
C ASP A 267 11.69 -2.26 -29.79
N VAL A 268 10.89 -3.15 -29.21
CA VAL A 268 9.49 -3.40 -29.63
C VAL A 268 8.60 -2.24 -29.16
N ALA A 269 8.76 -1.83 -27.90
CA ALA A 269 8.00 -0.72 -27.32
C ALA A 269 8.24 0.62 -28.04
N GLU A 270 9.45 0.87 -28.56
CA GLU A 270 9.76 2.11 -29.30
C GLU A 270 9.03 2.21 -30.66
N VAL A 271 8.60 1.10 -31.26
CA VAL A 271 7.92 1.08 -32.57
C VAL A 271 6.41 0.87 -32.51
N CYS A 272 5.88 0.31 -31.42
CA CYS A 272 4.44 0.13 -31.24
C CYS A 272 3.73 1.45 -30.88
N ILE A 273 2.61 1.71 -31.55
CA ILE A 273 1.78 2.91 -31.41
C ILE A 273 0.77 2.74 -30.26
N SER A 274 0.36 1.51 -29.93
CA SER A 274 -0.53 1.22 -28.80
C SER A 274 -0.05 0.05 -27.95
N PHE A 275 -0.57 -0.05 -26.73
CA PHE A 275 -0.20 -1.14 -25.83
C PHE A 275 -0.80 -2.50 -26.26
N GLU A 276 -1.93 -2.49 -26.98
CA GLU A 276 -2.53 -3.68 -27.59
C GLU A 276 -1.80 -4.16 -28.85
N GLU A 277 -1.04 -3.29 -29.51
CA GLU A 277 -0.05 -3.65 -30.53
C GLU A 277 1.18 -4.27 -29.86
N PHE A 278 1.72 -3.58 -28.85
CA PHE A 278 2.85 -4.07 -28.04
C PHE A 278 2.60 -5.45 -27.43
N ILE A 279 1.42 -5.71 -26.86
CA ILE A 279 1.04 -7.02 -26.30
C ILE A 279 1.18 -8.14 -27.33
N LYS A 280 0.89 -7.88 -28.61
CA LYS A 280 0.98 -8.86 -29.70
C LYS A 280 2.43 -9.04 -30.17
N GLU A 281 3.12 -7.94 -30.45
CA GLU A 281 4.49 -7.96 -30.99
C GLU A 281 5.53 -8.47 -29.96
N ALA A 282 5.32 -8.18 -28.68
CA ALA A 282 6.13 -8.70 -27.57
C ALA A 282 5.60 -10.03 -26.97
N ASP A 283 4.55 -10.61 -27.55
CA ASP A 283 3.91 -11.88 -27.16
C ASP A 283 3.52 -12.00 -25.67
N ILE A 284 3.07 -10.88 -25.08
CA ILE A 284 2.75 -10.73 -23.65
C ILE A 284 1.55 -11.63 -23.29
N LYS A 285 1.77 -12.60 -22.39
CA LYS A 285 0.76 -13.60 -22.01
C LYS A 285 -0.19 -13.14 -20.90
N SER A 286 0.26 -12.24 -20.04
CA SER A 286 -0.51 -11.69 -18.92
C SER A 286 0.14 -10.40 -18.43
N ILE A 287 -0.62 -9.61 -17.68
CA ILE A 287 -0.10 -8.46 -16.93
C ILE A 287 -0.44 -8.59 -15.44
N GLY A 288 0.31 -7.92 -14.59
CA GLY A 288 0.05 -7.89 -13.15
C GLY A 288 -0.51 -6.55 -12.69
N ILE A 289 -1.44 -6.62 -11.73
CA ILE A 289 -2.05 -5.46 -11.08
C ILE A 289 -1.86 -5.63 -9.57
N PRO A 290 -0.67 -5.26 -9.04
CA PRO A 290 -0.50 -5.15 -7.60
C PRO A 290 -1.33 -3.99 -7.06
N ILE A 291 -1.99 -4.21 -5.93
CA ILE A 291 -2.92 -3.27 -5.32
C ILE A 291 -2.52 -3.10 -3.86
N PHE A 292 -2.26 -1.87 -3.42
CA PHE A 292 -1.88 -1.59 -2.05
C PHE A 292 -2.91 -0.76 -1.31
N ILE A 293 -3.27 -1.20 -0.10
CA ILE A 293 -4.16 -0.47 0.79
C ILE A 293 -3.49 -0.31 2.16
N ALA A 294 -2.98 0.89 2.41
CA ALA A 294 -2.55 1.32 3.73
C ALA A 294 -3.79 1.82 4.50
N HIS A 295 -4.29 1.04 5.47
CA HIS A 295 -5.58 1.33 6.12
C HIS A 295 -5.52 1.48 7.63
N GLY A 296 -6.46 2.25 8.16
CA GLY A 296 -6.66 2.38 9.61
C GLY A 296 -7.42 1.19 10.21
N ARG A 297 -7.49 1.20 11.55
CA ARG A 297 -8.13 0.23 12.46
C ARG A 297 -7.35 -1.07 12.67
N ASN A 298 -7.27 -1.50 13.93
CA ASN A 298 -6.81 -2.83 14.30
C ASN A 298 -7.88 -3.86 13.90
N LEU A 299 -7.65 -4.57 12.79
CA LEU A 299 -8.52 -5.62 12.27
C LEU A 299 -7.80 -6.96 12.33
N GLU A 300 -8.51 -7.99 12.78
CA GLU A 300 -8.06 -9.37 12.68
C GLU A 300 -7.66 -9.73 11.24
N LYS A 301 -6.54 -10.43 11.08
CA LYS A 301 -5.99 -10.89 9.78
C LYS A 301 -7.01 -11.59 8.89
N ASP A 302 -7.82 -12.50 9.45
CA ASP A 302 -8.89 -13.18 8.71
C ASP A 302 -9.93 -12.19 8.18
N GLU A 303 -10.18 -11.06 8.87
CA GLU A 303 -11.11 -10.03 8.44
C GLU A 303 -10.52 -9.13 7.35
N ILE A 304 -9.24 -8.76 7.44
CA ILE A 304 -8.51 -8.04 6.40
C ILE A 304 -8.58 -8.82 5.08
N ILE A 305 -8.21 -10.10 5.09
CA ILE A 305 -8.20 -10.97 3.91
C ILE A 305 -9.63 -11.17 3.34
N ARG A 306 -10.65 -11.24 4.20
CA ARG A 306 -12.06 -11.23 3.74
C ARG A 306 -12.44 -9.94 3.04
N LYS A 307 -11.99 -8.77 3.52
CA LYS A 307 -12.31 -7.47 2.91
C LYS A 307 -11.56 -7.26 1.59
N LEU A 308 -10.30 -7.67 1.50
CA LEU A 308 -9.55 -7.72 0.22
C LEU A 308 -10.21 -8.63 -0.83
N SER A 309 -11.00 -9.62 -0.40
CA SER A 309 -11.76 -10.50 -1.31
C SER A 309 -12.93 -9.80 -2.03
N ASN A 310 -13.25 -8.55 -1.66
CA ASN A 310 -14.27 -7.73 -2.33
C ASN A 310 -13.68 -6.82 -3.42
N ILE A 311 -12.36 -6.88 -3.68
CA ILE A 311 -11.74 -6.25 -4.85
C ILE A 311 -12.19 -7.02 -6.10
N LYS A 312 -12.76 -6.30 -7.06
CA LYS A 312 -13.23 -6.86 -8.33
C LYS A 312 -12.04 -7.10 -9.23
N LYS A 313 -11.90 -8.35 -9.68
CA LYS A 313 -10.92 -8.75 -10.68
C LYS A 313 -11.51 -8.68 -12.07
N VAL A 314 -10.75 -8.14 -13.00
CA VAL A 314 -11.06 -8.07 -14.42
C VAL A 314 -9.78 -8.35 -15.20
N ASP A 315 -9.92 -9.05 -16.32
CA ASP A 315 -8.87 -9.13 -17.31
C ASP A 315 -8.83 -7.80 -18.09
N PHE A 316 -7.65 -7.30 -18.42
CA PHE A 316 -7.44 -6.02 -19.09
C PHE A 316 -6.84 -6.25 -20.48
N LEU A 317 -7.23 -5.44 -21.46
CA LEU A 317 -6.65 -5.40 -22.81
C LEU A 317 -6.72 -6.75 -23.55
N GLY A 318 -7.65 -7.62 -23.14
CA GLY A 318 -7.82 -8.97 -23.69
C GLY A 318 -6.83 -10.02 -23.18
N VAL A 319 -5.95 -9.70 -22.22
CA VAL A 319 -5.01 -10.66 -21.61
C VAL A 319 -5.37 -10.97 -20.14
N PRO A 320 -5.10 -12.20 -19.66
CA PRO A 320 -5.28 -12.55 -18.25
C PRO A 320 -4.55 -11.61 -17.28
N THR A 321 -5.23 -11.24 -16.19
CA THR A 321 -4.68 -10.35 -15.17
C THR A 321 -4.30 -11.09 -13.88
N THR A 322 -3.01 -11.08 -13.53
CA THR A 322 -2.53 -11.50 -12.21
C THR A 322 -2.71 -10.37 -11.20
N TYR A 323 -3.17 -10.68 -9.98
CA TYR A 323 -3.41 -9.66 -8.94
C TYR A 323 -2.56 -9.93 -7.68
N TYR A 324 -2.13 -8.85 -7.02
CA TYR A 324 -1.49 -8.90 -5.70
C TYR A 324 -2.15 -7.90 -4.76
N CYS A 325 -3.17 -8.32 -4.01
CA CYS A 325 -3.93 -7.47 -3.10
C CYS A 325 -3.21 -7.38 -1.75
N ILE A 326 -2.52 -6.27 -1.49
CA ILE A 326 -1.64 -6.04 -0.36
C ILE A 326 -2.30 -5.06 0.62
N SER A 327 -2.32 -5.43 1.90
CA SER A 327 -2.78 -4.60 3.02
C SER A 327 -1.61 -4.27 3.95
N LEU A 328 -1.52 -3.00 4.34
CA LEU A 328 -0.71 -2.52 5.45
C LEU A 328 -1.64 -1.88 6.51
N PRO A 329 -1.97 -2.59 7.60
CA PRO A 329 -2.70 -2.01 8.72
C PRO A 329 -1.84 -0.98 9.45
N ILE A 330 -2.44 0.14 9.80
CA ILE A 330 -1.82 1.26 10.55
C ILE A 330 -2.75 1.59 11.71
N ILE A 331 -2.23 1.64 12.93
CA ILE A 331 -3.08 1.78 14.12
C ILE A 331 -3.71 3.18 14.16
N ASN A 332 -2.88 4.22 14.15
CA ASN A 332 -3.30 5.61 14.00
C ASN A 332 -2.52 6.28 12.87
N LYS A 333 -3.22 6.70 11.81
CA LYS A 333 -2.63 7.32 10.62
C LYS A 333 -2.00 8.67 10.91
N SER A 334 -2.64 9.49 11.75
CA SER A 334 -2.18 10.83 12.06
C SER A 334 -0.89 10.79 12.89
N LYS A 335 -0.80 9.87 13.85
CA LYS A 335 0.47 9.58 14.57
C LYS A 335 1.56 9.11 13.61
N LEU A 336 1.25 8.19 12.68
CA LEU A 336 2.23 7.72 11.70
C LEU A 336 2.74 8.85 10.79
N VAL A 337 1.83 9.65 10.22
CA VAL A 337 2.18 10.79 9.37
C VAL A 337 3.00 11.82 10.15
N SER A 338 2.65 12.10 11.40
CA SER A 338 3.42 12.99 12.28
C SER A 338 4.83 12.47 12.56
N ALA A 339 4.98 11.18 12.90
CA ALA A 339 6.29 10.55 13.15
C ALA A 339 7.16 10.53 11.89
N ILE A 340 6.58 10.25 10.72
CA ILE A 340 7.28 10.34 9.43
C ILE A 340 7.76 11.78 9.18
N THR A 341 6.89 12.79 9.32
CA THR A 341 7.27 14.19 9.09
C THR A 341 8.40 14.63 10.03
N MET A 342 8.34 14.24 11.31
CA MET A 342 9.38 14.50 12.31
C MET A 342 10.72 13.84 11.93
N GLY A 343 10.71 12.52 11.70
CA GLY A 343 11.92 11.77 11.33
C GLY A 343 12.51 12.21 9.98
N ILE A 344 11.69 12.66 9.03
CA ILE A 344 12.17 13.27 7.78
C ILE A 344 12.92 14.58 8.08
N LYS A 345 12.39 15.45 8.94
CA LYS A 345 13.05 16.73 9.30
C LYS A 345 14.41 16.48 9.95
N GLU A 346 14.47 15.59 10.95
CA GLU A 346 15.72 15.19 11.63
C GLU A 346 16.76 14.63 10.64
N ARG A 347 16.31 13.81 9.68
CA ARG A 347 17.20 13.27 8.63
C ARG A 347 17.65 14.30 7.61
N LEU A 348 16.82 15.30 7.28
CA LEU A 348 17.24 16.40 6.41
C LEU A 348 18.33 17.24 7.05
N GLU A 349 18.19 17.56 8.35
CA GLU A 349 19.22 18.25 9.14
C GLU A 349 20.52 17.43 9.14
N TYR A 350 20.46 16.17 9.57
CA TYR A 350 21.61 15.25 9.59
C TYR A 350 22.27 15.08 8.21
N TYR A 351 21.51 14.82 7.14
CA TYR A 351 22.07 14.65 5.80
C TYR A 351 22.72 15.94 5.28
N ASN A 352 22.17 17.12 5.59
CA ASN A 352 22.76 18.40 5.20
C ASN A 352 24.12 18.64 5.89
N GLU A 353 24.26 18.28 7.16
CA GLU A 353 25.53 18.33 7.88
C GLU A 353 26.54 17.34 7.31
N GLN A 354 26.18 16.06 7.20
CA GLN A 354 27.09 15.03 6.69
C GLN A 354 27.56 15.32 5.25
N ARG A 355 26.70 15.90 4.40
CA ARG A 355 27.03 16.35 3.04
C ARG A 355 28.05 17.49 3.00
N LYS A 356 28.18 18.30 4.06
CA LYS A 356 29.19 19.36 4.18
C LYS A 356 30.54 18.80 4.66
N HIS A 357 30.53 17.77 5.51
CA HIS A 357 31.73 17.16 6.07
C HIS A 357 32.39 16.12 5.16
N ASN A 358 31.61 15.34 4.40
CA ASN A 358 32.14 14.45 3.37
C ASN A 358 32.47 15.27 2.12
N GLN A 359 33.75 15.58 1.89
CA GLN A 359 34.22 16.37 0.75
C GLN A 359 34.21 15.58 -0.56
#